data_AF-A0A3C0PIU3-F1
#
_entry.id   AF-A0A3C0PIU3-F1
#
_cell.length_a   1.000
_cell.length_b   1.000
_cell.length_c   1.000
_cell.angle_alpha   90.00
_cell.angle_beta   90.00
_cell.angle_gamma   90.00
#
_symmetry.space_group_name_H-M   'P 1'
#
loop_
_entity.id
_entity.type
_entity.pdbx_description
1 polymer ?
#
loop_
_entity_poly.entity_id
_entity_poly.type
_entity_poly.pdbx_seq_one_letter_code
_entity_poly.pdbx_strand_id
1 'polypeptide(L)'
;MLPQSEISDLKIVSFFLIRFYQKFISSQQNNVCVFNPSCSHYGAESIKRFGFFYGVLLTADRMERCNQFAQYYGYRYDPVKNKLIDPVVTFPLDDFYNNKH
;
A
#
# COMPACT_ATOMS: atom_id res chain seq x y z
N MET A 1 -37.64 0.31 -18.96
CA MET A 1 -36.89 1.57 -18.87
C MET A 1 -37.17 2.15 -17.49
N LEU A 2 -36.23 2.03 -16.55
CA LEU A 2 -36.46 2.47 -15.16
C LEU A 2 -36.11 3.97 -15.02
N PRO A 3 -36.88 4.73 -14.23
CA PRO A 3 -36.73 6.18 -14.07
C PRO A 3 -35.35 6.53 -13.46
N GLN A 4 -34.71 7.57 -13.99
CA GLN A 4 -33.34 7.99 -13.64
C GLN A 4 -33.20 8.59 -12.22
N SER A 5 -34.30 8.72 -11.47
CA SER A 5 -34.37 9.48 -10.20
C SER A 5 -34.13 8.67 -8.93
N GLU A 6 -33.79 7.38 -9.01
CA GLU A 6 -33.43 6.54 -7.85
C GLU A 6 -32.08 5.84 -8.03
N ILE A 7 -31.06 6.65 -8.34
CA ILE A 7 -29.69 6.25 -8.04
C ILE A 7 -29.54 6.37 -6.52
N SER A 8 -29.91 5.31 -5.80
CA SER A 8 -29.76 5.27 -4.35
C SER A 8 -28.31 5.51 -3.96
N ASP A 9 -28.08 6.29 -2.90
CA ASP A 9 -26.73 6.60 -2.38
C ASP A 9 -25.90 5.34 -2.17
N LEU A 10 -26.57 4.24 -1.83
CA LEU A 10 -25.97 2.91 -1.70
C LEU A 10 -25.34 2.38 -3.00
N LYS A 11 -25.93 2.64 -4.17
CA LYS A 11 -25.34 2.28 -5.47
C LYS A 11 -24.10 3.11 -5.77
N ILE A 12 -24.11 4.40 -5.39
CA ILE A 12 -22.96 5.30 -5.57
C ILE A 12 -21.80 4.84 -4.69
N VAL A 13 -22.06 4.56 -3.41
CA VAL A 13 -21.07 4.01 -2.47
C VAL A 13 -20.55 2.65 -2.93
N SER A 14 -21.43 1.74 -3.34
CA SER A 14 -21.04 0.41 -3.82
C SER A 14 -20.19 0.49 -5.09
N PHE A 15 -20.54 1.37 -6.03
CA PHE A 15 -19.76 1.60 -7.23
C PHE A 15 -18.39 2.23 -6.92
N PHE A 16 -18.34 3.18 -5.98
CA PHE A 16 -17.09 3.79 -5.54
C PHE A 16 -16.16 2.77 -4.88
N LEU A 17 -16.68 1.89 -4.03
CA LEU A 17 -15.92 0.80 -3.39
C LEU A 17 -15.41 -0.23 -4.41
N ILE A 18 -16.23 -0.60 -5.40
CA ILE A 18 -15.81 -1.51 -6.47
C ILE A 18 -14.74 -0.87 -7.36
N ARG A 19 -14.85 0.43 -7.66
CA ARG A 19 -13.82 1.17 -8.40
C ARG A 19 -12.53 1.33 -7.59
N PHE A 20 -12.61 1.51 -6.27
CA PHE A 20 -11.47 1.49 -5.37
C PHE A 20 -10.79 0.11 -5.40
N TYR A 21 -11.57 -0.97 -5.24
CA TYR A 21 -11.08 -2.34 -5.33
C TYR A 21 -10.41 -2.63 -6.67
N GLN A 22 -11.01 -2.27 -7.81
CA GLN A 22 -10.40 -2.47 -9.12
C GLN A 22 -9.13 -1.62 -9.31
N LYS A 23 -9.11 -0.36 -8.89
CA LYS A 23 -7.98 0.53 -9.11
C LYS A 23 -6.75 0.18 -8.25
N PHE A 24 -6.97 -0.30 -7.03
CA PHE A 24 -5.88 -0.61 -6.08
C PHE A 24 -5.54 -2.10 -6.00
N ILE A 25 -6.51 -3.00 -6.25
CA ILE A 25 -6.29 -4.46 -6.19
C ILE A 25 -6.14 -5.09 -7.59
N SER A 26 -6.83 -4.60 -8.64
CA SER A 26 -6.65 -5.15 -10.00
C SER A 26 -5.31 -4.79 -10.64
N SER A 27 -4.62 -3.76 -10.15
CA SER A 27 -3.27 -3.38 -10.58
C SER A 27 -2.23 -4.51 -10.35
N GLN A 28 -2.51 -5.45 -9.43
CA GLN A 28 -1.63 -6.59 -9.13
C GLN A 28 -1.74 -7.77 -10.11
N GLN A 29 -2.67 -7.76 -11.06
CA GLN A 29 -2.86 -8.91 -11.95
C GLN A 29 -1.80 -9.08 -13.05
N ASN A 30 -0.83 -8.17 -13.20
CA ASN A 30 0.29 -8.37 -14.14
C ASN A 30 1.66 -7.82 -13.70
N ASN A 31 1.84 -7.31 -12.47
CA ASN A 31 3.13 -6.80 -12.03
C ASN A 31 3.47 -7.32 -10.62
N VAL A 32 4.42 -8.25 -10.57
CA VAL A 32 5.06 -8.71 -9.32
C VAL A 32 5.51 -7.48 -8.53
N CYS A 33 5.17 -7.39 -7.24
CA CYS A 33 5.59 -6.32 -6.34
C CYS A 33 7.04 -5.87 -6.63
N VAL A 34 7.23 -4.59 -6.93
CA VAL A 34 8.53 -4.03 -7.36
C VAL A 34 9.53 -3.90 -6.22
N PHE A 35 9.06 -4.02 -4.98
CA PHE A 35 9.89 -3.86 -3.79
C PHE A 35 10.37 -5.20 -3.21
N ASN A 36 11.52 -5.13 -2.53
CA ASN A 36 12.03 -6.12 -1.60
C ASN A 36 12.27 -5.47 -0.22
N PRO A 37 11.67 -5.98 0.88
CA PRO A 37 10.68 -7.07 0.93
C PRO A 37 9.40 -6.80 0.14
N SER A 38 8.54 -7.80 -0.08
CA SER A 38 7.24 -7.56 -0.76
C SER A 38 6.34 -6.65 0.09
N CYS A 39 5.35 -5.97 -0.51
CA CYS A 39 4.39 -5.15 0.25
C CYS A 39 3.64 -5.94 1.32
N SER A 40 3.34 -7.23 1.08
CA SER A 40 2.74 -8.11 2.08
C SER A 40 3.66 -8.37 3.27
N HIS A 41 4.95 -8.62 3.02
CA HIS A 41 5.94 -8.83 4.07
C HIS A 41 6.22 -7.53 4.83
N TYR A 42 6.36 -6.42 4.11
CA TYR A 42 6.47 -5.08 4.71
C TYR A 42 5.29 -4.77 5.63
N GLY A 43 4.06 -5.08 5.21
CA GLY A 43 2.88 -4.81 6.02
C GLY A 43 2.79 -5.68 7.26
N ALA A 44 3.12 -6.98 7.15
CA ALA A 44 3.20 -7.87 8.30
C ALA A 44 4.26 -7.38 9.32
N GLU A 45 5.42 -6.96 8.84
CA GLU A 45 6.49 -6.43 9.69
C GLU A 45 6.13 -5.06 10.28
N SER A 46 5.48 -4.18 9.52
CA SER A 46 5.03 -2.86 9.99
C SER A 46 3.96 -2.99 11.07
N ILE A 47 3.00 -3.90 10.92
CA ILE A 47 2.00 -4.18 11.96
C ILE A 47 2.65 -4.75 13.21
N LYS A 48 3.63 -5.66 13.06
CA LYS A 48 4.35 -6.25 14.18
C LYS A 48 5.16 -5.21 14.98
N ARG A 49 5.74 -4.21 14.31
CA ARG A 49 6.57 -3.19 14.94
C ARG A 49 5.77 -2.01 15.48
N PHE A 50 4.85 -1.45 14.70
CA PHE A 50 4.16 -0.19 14.99
C PHE A 50 2.70 -0.36 15.45
N GLY A 51 2.20 -1.60 15.50
CA GLY A 51 0.81 -1.90 15.80
C GLY A 51 -0.11 -1.79 14.58
N PHE A 52 -1.36 -2.23 14.73
CA PHE A 52 -2.30 -2.41 13.63
C PHE A 52 -2.54 -1.13 12.82
N PHE A 53 -2.91 -0.02 13.48
CA PHE A 53 -3.29 1.22 12.77
C PHE A 53 -2.12 1.83 12.01
N TYR A 54 -0.96 2.00 12.66
CA TYR A 54 0.23 2.55 12.01
C TYR A 54 0.77 1.60 10.93
N GLY A 55 0.80 0.30 11.21
CA GLY A 55 1.21 -0.70 10.23
C GLY A 55 0.34 -0.69 8.97
N VAL A 56 -0.99 -0.54 9.12
CA VAL A 56 -1.92 -0.42 7.99
C VAL A 56 -1.67 0.88 7.21
N LEU A 57 -1.47 2.02 7.89
CA LEU A 57 -1.18 3.30 7.23
C LEU A 57 0.12 3.25 6.43
N LEU A 58 1.19 2.71 7.00
CA LEU A 58 2.48 2.54 6.32
C LEU A 58 2.39 1.57 5.14
N THR A 59 1.61 0.50 5.29
CA THR A 59 1.39 -0.47 4.20
C THR A 59 0.60 0.16 3.06
N ALA A 60 -0.44 0.94 3.38
CA ALA A 60 -1.26 1.63 2.39
C ALA A 60 -0.40 2.62 1.57
N ASP A 61 0.39 3.45 2.27
CA ASP A 61 1.33 4.38 1.64
C ASP A 61 2.35 3.67 0.73
N ARG A 62 2.90 2.51 1.14
CA ARG A 62 3.77 1.71 0.28
C ARG A 62 3.02 1.10 -0.92
N MET A 63 1.79 0.64 -0.73
CA MET A 63 0.99 0.07 -1.81
C MET A 63 0.73 1.09 -2.93
N GLU A 64 0.53 2.36 -2.59
CA GLU A 64 0.39 3.44 -3.58
C GLU A 64 1.66 3.62 -4.42
N ARG A 65 2.84 3.48 -3.80
CA ARG A 65 4.15 3.58 -4.45
C ARG A 65 4.56 2.30 -5.18
N CYS A 66 3.92 1.16 -4.90
CA CYS A 66 4.24 -0.14 -5.49
C CYS A 66 3.65 -0.28 -6.90
N ASN A 67 4.29 0.37 -7.87
CA ASN A 67 3.90 0.33 -9.28
C ASN A 67 5.13 0.46 -10.20
N GLN A 68 4.95 0.47 -11.52
CA GLN A 68 6.05 0.53 -12.50
C GLN A 68 6.87 1.82 -12.42
N PHE A 69 6.33 2.91 -11.89
CA PHE A 69 7.02 4.17 -11.70
C PHE A 69 7.86 4.22 -10.41
N ALA A 70 7.86 3.14 -9.61
CA ALA A 70 8.57 3.11 -8.34
C ALA A 70 10.07 3.42 -8.47
N GLN A 71 10.68 3.09 -9.61
CA GLN A 71 12.09 3.36 -9.92
C GLN A 71 12.45 4.86 -9.91
N TYR A 72 11.47 5.75 -10.12
CA TYR A 72 11.70 7.20 -10.16
C TYR A 72 11.65 7.85 -8.76
N TYR A 73 11.25 7.12 -7.72
CA TYR A 73 11.19 7.64 -6.35
C TYR A 73 12.54 7.61 -5.61
N GLY A 74 13.65 7.24 -6.29
CA GLY A 74 14.99 7.27 -5.69
C GLY A 74 15.31 6.11 -4.74
N TYR A 75 14.53 5.02 -4.78
CA TYR A 75 14.85 3.80 -4.05
C TYR A 75 16.14 3.16 -4.57
N ARG A 76 16.89 2.50 -3.67
CA ARG A 76 18.05 1.70 -4.08
C ARG A 76 17.57 0.47 -4.86
N TYR A 77 18.25 0.12 -5.94
CA TYR A 77 17.93 -1.06 -6.74
C TYR A 77 18.86 -2.23 -6.38
N ASP A 78 18.29 -3.40 -6.13
CA ASP A 78 18.99 -4.67 -5.95
C ASP A 78 19.04 -5.42 -7.31
N PRO A 79 20.21 -5.49 -7.97
CA PRO A 79 20.34 -6.16 -9.26
C PRO A 79 20.25 -7.69 -9.18
N VAL A 80 20.50 -8.27 -8.01
CA VAL A 80 20.41 -9.73 -7.80
C VAL A 80 18.96 -10.16 -7.73
N LYS A 81 18.13 -9.38 -7.03
CA LYS A 81 16.70 -9.66 -6.88
C LYS A 81 15.84 -9.04 -7.97
N ASN A 82 16.40 -8.11 -8.75
CA ASN A 82 15.66 -7.26 -9.69
C ASN A 82 14.48 -6.54 -8.99
N LYS A 83 14.76 -5.90 -7.84
CA LYS A 83 13.77 -5.23 -6.99
C LYS A 83 14.32 -3.94 -6.41
N LEU A 84 13.42 -3.02 -6.09
CA LEU A 84 13.72 -1.82 -5.31
C LEU A 84 13.74 -2.16 -3.82
N ILE A 85 14.71 -1.60 -3.10
CA ILE A 85 14.93 -1.85 -1.68
C ILE A 85 14.14 -0.81 -0.89
N ASP A 86 13.15 -1.28 -0.15
CA ASP A 86 12.36 -0.48 0.78
C ASP A 86 12.11 -1.34 2.04
N PRO A 87 13.06 -1.41 2.98
CA PRO A 87 12.90 -2.15 4.24
C PRO A 87 11.88 -1.45 5.14
N VAL A 88 11.33 -2.17 6.11
CA VAL A 88 10.69 -1.52 7.27
C VAL A 88 11.81 -0.92 8.12
N VAL A 89 12.31 0.24 7.69
CA VAL A 89 13.26 1.03 8.47
C VAL A 89 12.55 1.64 9.66
N THR A 90 13.35 1.88 10.69
CA THR A 90 13.01 2.78 11.77
C THR A 90 12.81 4.17 11.18
N PHE A 91 11.57 4.53 10.89
CA PHE A 91 11.21 5.94 10.71
C PHE A 91 11.70 6.72 11.95
N PRO A 92 11.96 8.03 11.87
CA PRO A 92 12.18 8.84 13.07
C PRO A 92 11.08 8.67 14.14
N LEU A 93 9.89 8.18 13.73
CA LEU A 93 8.80 7.75 14.61
C LEU A 93 9.14 6.56 15.52
N ASP A 94 10.08 5.69 15.13
CA ASP A 94 10.56 4.62 16.02
C ASP A 94 11.30 5.18 17.22
N ASP A 95 12.06 6.27 17.06
CA ASP A 95 12.63 6.97 18.20
C ASP A 95 11.53 7.57 19.08
N PHE A 96 10.45 8.12 18.51
CA PHE A 96 9.31 8.65 19.28
C PHE A 96 8.44 7.58 19.97
N TYR A 97 8.26 6.40 19.35
CA TYR A 97 7.47 5.31 19.92
C TYR A 97 8.27 4.51 20.96
N ASN A 98 9.56 4.25 20.70
CA ASN A 98 10.42 3.46 21.59
C ASN A 98 11.13 4.30 22.66
N ASN A 99 11.26 5.63 22.54
CA ASN A 99 11.68 6.53 23.65
C ASN A 99 10.49 7.03 24.47
N LYS A 100 9.39 6.29 24.53
CA LYS A 100 8.33 6.53 25.52
C LYS A 100 8.74 5.92 26.86
N HIS A 101 9.83 6.44 27.42
CA HIS A 101 10.27 6.24 28.81
C HIS A 101 10.12 7.55 29.57
#